data_AF-A0A5J4Q7K0-F1
#
_entry.id   AF-A0A5J4Q7K0-F1
#
_cell.length_a   1.000
_cell.length_b   1.000
_cell.length_c   1.000
_cell.angle_alpha   90.00
_cell.angle_beta   90.00
_cell.angle_gamma   90.00
#
_symmetry.space_group_name_H-M   'P 1'
#
loop_
_entity.id
_entity.type
_entity.pdbx_description
1 polymer ?
#
loop_
_entity_poly.entity_id
_entity_poly.type
_entity_poly.pdbx_seq_one_letter_code
_entity_poly.pdbx_strand_id
1 'polypeptide(L)' 'MSVNKVILLGNVGKDPEVRYLDSGVAVATFSLATSDK' A
#
# COMPACT_ATOMS: atom_id res chain seq x y z
N MET A 1 -15.40 -11.22 15.42
CA MET A 1 -14.75 -10.12 14.66
C MET A 1 -14.62 -10.57 13.21
N SER A 2 -15.10 -9.78 12.25
CA SER A 2 -14.90 -10.05 10.81
C SER A 2 -13.89 -9.06 10.24
N VAL A 3 -13.12 -9.51 9.26
CA VAL A 3 -12.14 -8.68 8.53
C VAL A 3 -12.71 -8.41 7.14
N ASN A 4 -12.75 -7.15 6.74
CA ASN A 4 -12.97 -6.81 5.34
C ASN A 4 -11.64 -6.98 4.59
N LYS A 5 -11.56 -7.98 3.70
CA LYS A 5 -10.35 -8.36 2.97
C LYS A 5 -10.44 -7.87 1.52
N VAL A 6 -9.38 -7.23 1.04
CA VAL A 6 -9.26 -6.74 -0.34
C VAL A 6 -7.99 -7.32 -0.98
N ILE A 7 -8.08 -7.70 -2.26
CA ILE A 7 -6.94 -8.07 -3.12
C ILE A 7 -6.98 -7.14 -4.32
N LEU A 8 -5.88 -6.43 -4.59
CA LEU A 8 -5.76 -5.49 -5.70
C LEU A 8 -4.60 -5.90 -6.61
N LEU A 9 -4.75 -5.69 -7.92
CA LEU A 9 -3.71 -5.88 -8.93
C LEU A 9 -3.57 -4.59 -9.74
N GLY A 10 -2.34 -4.11 -9.91
CA GLY A 10 -2.09 -2.85 -10.60
C GLY A 10 -0.60 -2.49 -10.59
N ASN A 11 -0.31 -1.30 -11.11
CA ASN A 11 1.04 -0.76 -11.18
C ASN A 11 1.28 0.25 -10.07
N VAL A 12 2.47 0.23 -9.47
CA VAL A 12 2.85 1.25 -8.48
C VAL A 12 3.15 2.56 -9.23
N GLY A 13 2.51 3.66 -8.82
CA GLY A 13 2.57 4.92 -9.58
C GLY A 13 3.90 5.69 -9.48
N LYS A 14 4.66 5.46 -8.41
CA LYS A 14 5.98 6.06 -8.13
C LYS A 14 6.66 5.28 -7.01
N ASP A 15 7.93 5.59 -6.73
CA ASP A 15 8.65 4.97 -5.61
C ASP A 15 7.88 5.16 -4.28
N PRO A 16 7.70 4.09 -3.47
CA PRO A 16 7.04 4.19 -2.18
C PRO A 16 7.78 5.11 -1.21
N GLU A 17 7.03 5.93 -0.48
CA GLU A 17 7.57 6.68 0.66
C GLU A 17 7.63 5.75 1.88
N VAL A 18 8.83 5.50 2.41
CA VAL A 18 9.05 4.67 3.59
C VAL A 18 9.42 5.54 4.78
N ARG A 19 8.69 5.37 5.88
CA ARG A 19 8.98 6.02 7.17
C ARG A 19 9.04 4.98 8.29
N TYR A 20 9.81 5.28 9.32
CA TYR A 20 9.86 4.49 10.55
C TYR A 20 9.11 5.24 11.64
N LEU A 21 8.19 4.56 12.30
CA LEU A 21 7.50 5.10 13.48
C LEU A 21 8.41 5.02 14.70
N ASP A 22 8.06 5.72 15.78
CA ASP A 22 8.85 5.75 17.03
C ASP A 22 9.10 4.36 17.63
N SER A 23 8.23 3.38 17.33
CA SER A 23 8.39 1.97 17.72
C SER A 23 9.34 1.17 16.81
N GLY A 24 9.98 1.80 15.83
CA GLY A 24 10.84 1.15 14.83
C GLY A 24 10.08 0.44 13.71
N VAL A 25 8.75 0.56 13.66
CA VAL A 25 7.91 -0.08 12.62
C VAL A 25 8.04 0.67 11.30
N ALA A 26 8.43 -0.03 10.24
CA ALA A 26 8.46 0.52 8.88
C ALA A 26 7.04 0.58 8.29
N VAL A 27 6.67 1.75 7.75
CA VAL A 27 5.41 1.99 7.05
C VAL A 27 5.72 2.56 5.67
N ALA A 28 5.18 1.92 4.63
CA ALA A 28 5.29 2.37 3.25
C ALA A 28 3.95 2.97 2.78
N THR A 29 3.99 4.11 2.10
CA THR A 29 2.82 4.70 1.42
C THR A 29 3.11 4.78 -0.08
N PHE A 30 2.22 4.24 -0.89
CA PHE A 30 2.34 4.27 -2.36
C PHE A 30 0.95 4.34 -3.01
N SER A 31 0.89 4.85 -4.23
CA SER A 31 -0.32 4.79 -5.06
C SER A 31 -0.29 3.54 -5.93
N LEU A 32 -1.44 2.88 -6.07
CA LEU A 32 -1.64 1.74 -6.96
C LEU A 32 -2.59 2.15 -8.08
N ALA A 33 -2.10 2.21 -9.30
CA ALA A 33 -2.90 2.44 -10.49
C ALA A 33 -3.53 1.11 -10.95
N THR A 34 -4.85 1.07 -11.03
CA THR A 34 -5.61 -0.05 -11.59
C THR A 34 -6.24 0.38 -12.92
N SER A 35 -6.58 -0.59 -13.77
CA SER A 35 -7.30 -0.34 -15.01
C SER A 35 -8.29 -1.46 -15.21
N ASP A 36 -9.54 -1.09 -15.47
CA ASP A 36 -10.56 -2.03 -15.90
C ASP A 36 -10.42 -2.17 -17.42
N LYS A 37 -10.21 -3.40 -17.90
CA LYS A 37 -10.21 -3.71 -19.32
C LYS A 37 -11.20 -4.82 -19.61
#